data_AF-A0A0U9HJT7-F1
#
_entry.id   AF-A0A0U9HJT7-F1
#
_cell.length_a   1.000
_cell.length_b   1.000
_cell.length_c   1.000
_cell.angle_alpha   90.00
_cell.angle_beta   90.00
_cell.angle_gamma   90.00
#
_symmetry.space_group_name_H-M   'P 1'
#
loop_
_entity.id
_entity.type
_entity.pdbx_description
1 polymer ?
#
loop_
_entity_poly.entity_id
_entity_poly.type
_entity_poly.pdbx_seq_one_letter_code
_entity_poly.pdbx_strand_id
1 'polypeptide(L)'
;MPSAAVLPMIAARQLSSQTGRGRKPAQPPTTTKIAASFANVEAPILGGKSEPKVVPPMAAPEVIRAVPMSSSLAGNAAYEVERNTLERQLSSLDLTIIQEPSKEQVEADNLPRSDIIARSVTILRENDFGGYTIPAKGLYPYQWNWDSALVAMGWAMFDEARAWEELETLFSAQWADGMVPHIVFHRPCSTYFPGPDTWQAGSSTHSSTGITQPPVAAISVRKIVEGSGNREAALRRAAALFPKLMRWHRWFVTARDPEGRGLVATLHPWESGMDNSPMWDEALAAVPVDPIPPYVRKDLGHVDSAMRPKQAEYDRYLTLLYRFRAVGYDPAQLYHMSPFRVSDVCTNSVLYRANRDLRWLALQLNETEAVFEIDSWLERARAGFETLWDGSAGIYRSQNQLTGTLIPAATSGGFLPLFAGVPSTDRASVLADTISRWADSVRYSVPSFDPADVRFEPLRYWRGPVWAIVNWMITDGLRSYGHHKLAERVIRDTRTLTSSSGMYEYFNPIDGAGAGGNNFSWTAAMCLMWLDRKTEGQ
;
A
#
# COMPACT_ATOMS: atom_id res chain seq x y z
N MET A 1 -17.75 36.29 -49.73
CA MET A 1 -17.48 37.56 -49.02
C MET A 1 -17.86 37.40 -47.54
N PRO A 2 -17.27 38.17 -46.61
CA PRO A 2 -16.95 37.65 -45.26
C PRO A 2 -17.56 38.44 -44.08
N SER A 3 -17.18 38.03 -42.86
CA SER A 3 -17.23 38.80 -41.60
C SER A 3 -18.63 39.02 -40.96
N ALA A 4 -18.77 39.27 -39.65
CA ALA A 4 -17.78 39.39 -38.56
C ALA A 4 -18.39 38.94 -37.20
N ALA A 5 -17.56 38.81 -36.17
CA ALA A 5 -17.98 38.65 -34.77
C ALA A 5 -18.38 40.00 -34.12
N VAL A 6 -18.88 39.97 -32.88
CA VAL A 6 -18.40 40.77 -31.70
C VAL A 6 -19.46 40.78 -30.56
N LEU A 7 -18.99 40.58 -29.32
CA LEU A 7 -19.67 40.80 -28.03
C LEU A 7 -19.33 42.21 -27.51
N PRO A 8 -20.20 42.94 -26.76
CA PRO A 8 -20.05 42.85 -25.29
C PRO A 8 -21.29 43.18 -24.41
N MET A 9 -21.24 42.66 -23.17
CA MET A 9 -21.55 43.28 -21.86
C MET A 9 -22.43 44.56 -21.76
N ILE A 10 -23.47 44.57 -20.90
CA ILE A 10 -23.66 45.49 -19.74
C ILE A 10 -25.05 45.34 -19.03
N ALA A 11 -24.98 45.07 -17.72
CA ALA A 11 -25.78 45.51 -16.55
C ALA A 11 -27.33 45.70 -16.49
N ALA A 12 -27.83 45.32 -15.30
CA ALA A 12 -28.73 46.07 -14.38
C ALA A 12 -30.28 46.05 -14.50
N ARG A 13 -30.90 45.52 -13.43
CA ARG A 13 -32.14 45.96 -12.75
C ARG A 13 -31.94 45.59 -11.25
N GLN A 14 -32.04 46.45 -10.22
CA GLN A 14 -33.16 47.30 -9.73
C GLN A 14 -34.46 46.48 -9.57
N LEU A 15 -35.24 46.45 -8.47
CA LEU A 15 -35.35 47.15 -7.16
C LEU A 15 -36.09 46.17 -6.20
N SER A 16 -36.29 46.37 -4.88
CA SER A 16 -36.07 47.51 -3.98
C SER A 16 -35.90 47.08 -2.50
N SER A 17 -35.23 47.95 -1.74
CA SER A 17 -35.27 48.16 -0.28
C SER A 17 -36.65 48.20 0.40
N GLN A 18 -36.73 47.80 1.68
CA GLN A 18 -36.93 48.76 2.81
C GLN A 18 -36.64 48.15 4.21
N THR A 19 -35.87 48.91 5.02
CA THR A 19 -35.88 49.11 6.49
C THR A 19 -36.25 47.95 7.47
N GLY A 20 -35.56 47.75 8.60
CA GLY A 20 -34.40 48.45 9.19
C GLY A 20 -34.26 48.20 10.71
N ARG A 21 -33.19 48.73 11.33
CA ARG A 21 -32.79 48.62 12.78
C ARG A 21 -32.31 47.21 13.21
N GLY A 22 -31.21 47.01 13.94
CA GLY A 22 -30.10 47.90 14.30
C GLY A 22 -29.54 47.65 15.71
N ARG A 23 -28.28 47.21 15.83
CA ARG A 23 -27.31 47.54 16.93
C ARG A 23 -25.92 46.97 16.63
N LYS A 24 -24.87 47.63 17.15
CA LYS A 24 -23.45 47.32 16.95
C LYS A 24 -22.92 46.29 17.98
N PRO A 25 -21.76 45.65 17.73
CA PRO A 25 -21.23 44.55 18.55
C PRO A 25 -20.46 45.03 19.79
N ALA A 26 -20.23 44.11 20.73
CA ALA A 26 -19.30 44.27 21.86
C ALA A 26 -18.24 43.16 21.85
N GLN A 27 -17.01 43.50 22.24
CA GLN A 27 -15.86 42.60 22.35
C GLN A 27 -15.89 41.76 23.66
N PRO A 28 -15.10 40.68 23.76
CA PRO A 28 -15.18 39.70 24.84
C PRO A 28 -14.34 40.10 26.08
N PRO A 29 -14.64 39.53 27.26
CA PRO A 29 -13.74 39.56 28.41
C PRO A 29 -12.99 38.23 28.64
N THR A 30 -11.81 38.39 29.22
CA THR A 30 -10.75 37.43 29.54
C THR A 30 -11.03 36.41 30.67
N THR A 31 -10.37 35.25 30.55
CA THR A 31 -9.88 34.31 31.58
C THR A 31 -10.34 34.44 33.04
N THR A 32 -10.71 33.29 33.65
CA THR A 32 -10.48 33.01 35.08
C THR A 32 -10.13 31.53 35.27
N LYS A 33 -9.15 31.23 36.14
CA LYS A 33 -8.78 29.87 36.56
C LYS A 33 -9.76 29.33 37.61
N ILE A 34 -10.13 28.06 37.56
CA ILE A 34 -10.53 27.29 38.75
C ILE A 34 -9.78 25.96 38.76
N ALA A 35 -9.31 25.55 39.94
CA ALA A 35 -8.51 24.36 40.18
C ALA A 35 -9.36 23.16 40.63
N ALA A 36 -8.71 22.01 40.79
CA ALA A 36 -9.32 20.73 41.15
C ALA A 36 -10.07 20.73 42.50
N SER A 37 -11.07 19.84 42.60
CA SER A 37 -11.38 19.17 43.86
C SER A 37 -11.68 17.68 43.61
N PHE A 38 -11.03 16.83 44.40
CA PHE A 38 -11.41 15.43 44.55
C PHE A 38 -12.68 15.34 45.39
N ALA A 39 -13.55 14.36 45.11
CA ALA A 39 -14.55 13.88 46.06
C ALA A 39 -14.76 12.38 45.89
N ASN A 40 -14.62 11.64 46.98
CA ASN A 40 -14.86 10.20 47.05
C ASN A 40 -16.34 9.88 46.84
N VAL A 41 -16.62 8.70 46.28
CA VAL A 41 -17.89 8.00 46.53
C VAL A 41 -17.55 6.57 46.94
N GLU A 42 -17.73 6.28 48.24
CA GLU A 42 -17.65 4.93 48.78
C GLU A 42 -18.92 4.13 48.46
N ALA A 43 -18.79 2.80 48.43
CA ALA A 43 -19.90 1.89 48.15
C ALA A 43 -20.79 1.64 49.40
N PRO A 44 -22.08 1.30 49.22
CA PRO A 44 -22.88 0.71 50.28
C PRO A 44 -22.63 -0.80 50.40
N ILE A 45 -22.31 -1.26 51.60
CA ILE A 45 -22.13 -2.68 51.95
C ILE A 45 -23.44 -3.28 52.45
N LEU A 46 -23.89 -4.37 51.82
CA LEU A 46 -24.68 -5.46 52.41
C LEU A 46 -24.20 -6.76 51.73
N GLY A 47 -23.91 -7.87 52.40
CA GLY A 47 -24.10 -8.18 53.83
C GLY A 47 -24.64 -9.60 54.00
N GLY A 48 -23.90 -10.63 53.58
CA GLY A 48 -24.34 -12.03 53.66
C GLY A 48 -23.16 -13.01 53.73
N LYS A 49 -23.05 -13.75 54.84
CA LYS A 49 -21.97 -14.71 55.11
C LYS A 49 -22.32 -16.11 54.63
N SER A 50 -21.39 -16.78 53.95
CA SER A 50 -21.27 -18.25 53.96
C SER A 50 -19.80 -18.64 53.73
N GLU A 51 -19.34 -19.68 54.44
CA GLU A 51 -17.92 -20.05 54.57
C GLU A 51 -17.35 -20.77 53.33
N PRO A 52 -16.03 -20.70 53.08
CA PRO A 52 -15.42 -21.23 51.86
C PRO A 52 -15.31 -22.76 51.89
N LYS A 53 -15.84 -23.43 50.88
CA LYS A 53 -15.49 -24.83 50.59
C LYS A 53 -14.08 -24.88 49.98
N VAL A 54 -13.18 -25.59 50.67
CA VAL A 54 -11.85 -25.92 50.17
C VAL A 54 -11.98 -26.84 48.95
N VAL A 55 -11.40 -26.43 47.82
CA VAL A 55 -11.25 -27.24 46.61
C VAL A 55 -9.75 -27.53 46.43
N PRO A 56 -9.34 -28.81 46.26
CA PRO A 56 -7.92 -29.15 46.13
C PRO A 56 -7.34 -28.69 44.78
N PRO A 57 -6.03 -28.43 44.70
CA PRO A 57 -5.39 -27.96 43.47
C PRO A 57 -5.41 -29.04 42.37
N MET A 58 -5.75 -28.65 41.14
CA MET A 58 -5.59 -29.49 39.96
C MET A 58 -4.11 -29.75 39.66
N ALA A 59 -3.79 -31.00 39.32
CA ALA A 59 -2.44 -31.44 38.99
C ALA A 59 -1.98 -30.95 37.59
N ALA A 60 -0.67 -30.89 37.40
CA ALA A 60 -0.02 -30.62 36.12
C ALA A 60 -0.29 -31.75 35.10
N PRO A 61 -0.25 -31.46 33.78
CA PRO A 61 -0.45 -32.48 32.75
C PRO A 61 0.73 -33.47 32.71
N GLU A 62 0.43 -34.76 32.88
CA GLU A 62 1.41 -35.84 32.81
C GLU A 62 1.82 -36.19 31.37
N VAL A 63 3.05 -36.68 31.25
CA VAL A 63 3.66 -37.15 30.00
C VAL A 63 3.00 -38.45 29.53
N ILE A 64 2.30 -38.41 28.40
CA ILE A 64 1.75 -39.62 27.76
C ILE A 64 2.91 -40.46 27.19
N ARG A 65 3.21 -41.59 27.83
CA ARG A 65 4.07 -42.65 27.28
C ARG A 65 3.33 -43.39 26.17
N ALA A 66 4.04 -43.70 25.09
CA ALA A 66 3.51 -44.47 23.97
C ALA A 66 3.20 -45.94 24.34
N VAL A 67 2.14 -46.48 23.74
CA VAL A 67 1.79 -47.91 23.71
C VAL A 67 1.84 -48.34 22.23
N PRO A 68 2.44 -49.51 21.89
CA PRO A 68 2.83 -49.79 20.50
C PRO A 68 1.67 -50.25 19.62
N MET A 69 1.60 -49.70 18.41
CA MET A 69 0.74 -50.19 17.33
C MET A 69 1.33 -51.46 16.69
N SER A 70 0.51 -52.49 16.54
CA SER A 70 0.85 -53.74 15.87
C SER A 70 1.03 -53.56 14.36
N SER A 71 2.03 -54.24 13.80
CA SER A 71 2.35 -54.24 12.36
C SER A 71 1.26 -54.89 11.50
N SER A 72 0.94 -54.26 10.36
CA SER A 72 0.39 -54.97 9.20
C SER A 72 1.35 -54.79 8.01
N LEU A 73 1.80 -55.90 7.45
CA LEU A 73 2.93 -55.95 6.50
C LEU A 73 2.56 -55.58 5.05
N ALA A 74 1.33 -55.14 4.79
CA ALA A 74 0.84 -54.83 3.44
C ALA A 74 1.00 -53.34 3.04
N GLY A 75 1.12 -52.41 4.00
CA GLY A 75 1.18 -50.98 3.72
C GLY A 75 2.56 -50.47 3.26
N ASN A 76 3.65 -51.02 3.81
CA ASN A 76 5.00 -50.50 3.56
C ASN A 76 5.49 -50.74 2.13
N ALA A 77 5.12 -51.87 1.50
CA ALA A 77 5.60 -52.20 0.16
C ALA A 77 5.10 -51.22 -0.92
N ALA A 78 3.86 -50.73 -0.81
CA ALA A 78 3.34 -49.71 -1.72
C ALA A 78 4.08 -48.36 -1.53
N TYR A 79 4.30 -47.97 -0.27
CA TYR A 79 4.98 -46.72 0.08
C TYR A 79 6.45 -46.70 -0.34
N GLU A 80 7.16 -47.83 -0.22
CA GLU A 80 8.54 -47.96 -0.69
C GLU A 80 8.63 -47.98 -2.22
N VAL A 81 7.68 -48.57 -2.94
CA VAL A 81 7.65 -48.52 -4.42
C VAL A 81 7.40 -47.09 -4.91
N GLU A 82 6.44 -46.37 -4.31
CA GLU A 82 6.12 -44.99 -4.68
C GLU A 82 7.28 -44.04 -4.34
N ARG A 83 7.90 -44.18 -3.17
CA ARG A 83 9.12 -43.45 -2.79
C ARG A 83 10.29 -43.73 -3.73
N ASN A 84 10.58 -45.00 -4.04
CA ASN A 84 11.67 -45.34 -4.98
C ASN A 84 11.39 -44.84 -6.41
N THR A 85 10.12 -44.68 -6.79
CA THR A 85 9.73 -44.10 -8.09
C THR A 85 9.94 -42.59 -8.09
N LEU A 86 9.57 -41.89 -7.01
CA LEU A 86 9.84 -40.46 -6.82
C LEU A 86 11.34 -40.15 -6.71
N GLU A 87 12.12 -40.94 -5.97
CA GLU A 87 13.59 -40.79 -5.88
C GLU A 87 14.26 -41.03 -7.24
N ARG A 88 13.76 -41.98 -8.05
CA ARG A 88 14.22 -42.15 -9.44
C ARG A 88 13.84 -40.96 -10.33
N GLN A 89 12.62 -40.45 -10.23
CA GLN A 89 12.18 -39.27 -10.99
C GLN A 89 13.01 -38.03 -10.63
N LEU A 90 13.27 -37.80 -9.34
CA LEU A 90 14.16 -36.74 -8.84
C LEU A 90 15.61 -36.93 -9.31
N SER A 91 16.13 -38.16 -9.35
CA SER A 91 17.47 -38.44 -9.91
C SER A 91 17.57 -38.32 -11.43
N SER A 92 16.43 -38.25 -12.13
CA SER A 92 16.34 -38.09 -13.59
C SER A 92 16.02 -36.66 -14.04
N LEU A 93 15.72 -35.77 -13.09
CA LEU A 93 15.72 -34.34 -13.34
C LEU A 93 17.18 -33.90 -13.42
N ASP A 94 17.60 -33.45 -14.61
CA ASP A 94 18.83 -32.69 -14.79
C ASP A 94 18.69 -31.36 -14.02
N LEU A 95 18.95 -31.43 -12.72
CA LEU A 95 19.20 -30.26 -11.88
C LEU A 95 20.58 -29.73 -12.27
N THR A 96 20.65 -29.13 -13.46
CA THR A 96 21.72 -28.20 -13.80
C THR A 96 21.77 -27.18 -12.68
N ILE A 97 22.84 -27.26 -11.88
CA ILE A 97 23.23 -26.20 -10.98
C ILE A 97 23.25 -24.94 -11.85
N ILE A 98 22.32 -24.02 -11.60
CA ILE A 98 22.32 -22.72 -12.24
C ILE A 98 23.58 -22.04 -11.73
N GLN A 99 24.68 -22.16 -12.49
CA GLN A 99 25.89 -21.43 -12.21
C GLN A 99 25.53 -19.95 -12.18
N GLU A 100 25.87 -19.27 -11.09
CA GLU A 100 25.76 -17.82 -11.07
C GLU A 100 26.55 -17.28 -12.28
N PRO A 101 25.92 -16.52 -13.19
CA PRO A 101 26.63 -15.94 -14.32
C PRO A 101 27.81 -15.12 -13.80
N SER A 102 28.95 -15.18 -14.50
CA SER A 102 30.14 -14.47 -14.05
C SER A 102 29.83 -12.97 -13.96
N LYS A 103 30.55 -12.25 -13.08
CA LYS A 103 30.38 -10.79 -12.96
C LYS A 103 30.48 -10.09 -14.34
N GLU A 104 31.35 -10.59 -15.20
CA GLU A 104 31.56 -10.09 -16.57
C GLU A 104 30.37 -10.41 -17.50
N GLN A 105 29.73 -11.58 -17.37
CA GLN A 105 28.48 -11.90 -18.08
C GLN A 105 27.32 -11.03 -17.59
N VAL A 106 27.19 -10.84 -16.27
CA VAL A 106 26.16 -9.95 -15.68
C VAL A 106 26.37 -8.50 -16.09
N GLU A 107 27.61 -8.04 -16.26
CA GLU A 107 27.92 -6.69 -16.75
C GLU A 107 27.74 -6.55 -18.28
N ALA A 108 27.90 -7.63 -19.05
CA ALA A 108 27.67 -7.64 -20.51
C ALA A 108 26.18 -7.73 -20.91
N ASP A 109 25.37 -8.50 -20.17
CA ASP A 109 23.94 -8.70 -20.46
C ASP A 109 23.04 -7.56 -19.90
N ASN A 110 23.61 -6.63 -19.13
CA ASN A 110 22.87 -5.51 -18.53
C ASN A 110 22.96 -4.24 -19.39
N LEU A 111 21.83 -3.54 -19.56
CA LEU A 111 21.81 -2.23 -20.18
C LEU A 111 22.71 -1.25 -19.39
N PRO A 112 23.50 -0.40 -20.09
CA PRO A 112 24.23 0.69 -19.48
C PRO A 112 23.33 1.57 -18.61
N ARG A 113 23.86 2.12 -17.51
CA ARG A 113 23.10 3.00 -16.60
C ARG A 113 22.48 4.20 -17.31
N SER A 114 23.17 4.74 -18.33
CA SER A 114 22.66 5.79 -19.23
C SER A 114 21.37 5.39 -19.94
N ASP A 115 21.28 4.14 -20.37
CA ASP A 115 20.25 3.65 -21.28
C ASP A 115 19.00 3.28 -20.50
N ILE A 116 19.16 2.74 -19.28
CA ILE A 116 18.07 2.59 -18.32
C ILE A 116 17.48 3.97 -17.96
N ILE A 117 18.32 4.96 -17.65
CA ILE A 117 17.85 6.34 -17.35
C ILE A 117 17.12 6.93 -18.56
N ALA A 118 17.69 6.86 -19.77
CA ALA A 118 17.08 7.39 -20.99
C ALA A 118 15.74 6.70 -21.29
N ARG A 119 15.66 5.37 -21.16
CA ARG A 119 14.44 4.59 -21.33
C ARG A 119 13.38 4.97 -20.30
N SER A 120 13.76 5.15 -19.03
CA SER A 120 12.84 5.60 -17.98
C SER A 120 12.25 6.98 -18.29
N VAL A 121 13.07 7.95 -18.69
CA VAL A 121 12.61 9.30 -19.07
C VAL A 121 11.66 9.25 -20.27
N THR A 122 11.97 8.43 -21.28
CA THR A 122 11.10 8.22 -22.44
C THR A 122 9.75 7.65 -22.02
N ILE A 123 9.74 6.60 -21.17
CA ILE A 123 8.49 5.98 -20.68
C ILE A 123 7.61 6.96 -19.92
N LEU A 124 8.19 7.75 -19.00
CA LEU A 124 7.41 8.74 -18.24
C LEU A 124 6.80 9.81 -19.15
N ARG A 125 7.56 10.32 -20.12
CA ARG A 125 7.05 11.26 -21.14
C ARG A 125 5.99 10.65 -22.05
N GLU A 126 6.17 9.39 -22.43
CA GLU A 126 5.22 8.65 -23.26
C GLU A 126 3.90 8.34 -22.55
N ASN A 127 3.93 8.22 -21.23
CA ASN A 127 2.78 7.96 -20.38
C ASN A 127 2.21 9.25 -19.73
N ASP A 128 2.76 10.43 -20.05
CA ASP A 128 2.17 11.71 -19.66
C ASP A 128 0.93 12.00 -20.51
N PHE A 129 -0.22 12.20 -19.86
CA PHE A 129 -1.49 12.49 -20.52
C PHE A 129 -1.93 13.95 -20.33
N GLY A 130 -1.04 14.81 -19.82
CA GLY A 130 -1.25 16.25 -19.61
C GLY A 130 -1.73 16.53 -18.20
N GLY A 131 -0.78 16.72 -17.28
CA GLY A 131 -1.00 16.97 -15.85
C GLY A 131 -1.04 15.71 -14.99
N TYR A 132 -1.21 14.53 -15.59
CA TYR A 132 -1.13 13.24 -14.92
C TYR A 132 -0.44 12.18 -15.78
N THR A 133 0.22 11.22 -15.13
CA THR A 133 0.93 10.10 -15.77
C THR A 133 0.10 8.83 -15.60
N ILE A 134 -0.13 8.09 -16.69
CA ILE A 134 -0.80 6.78 -16.61
C ILE A 134 0.18 5.68 -16.17
N PRO A 135 -0.23 4.64 -15.43
CA PRO A 135 0.67 3.55 -15.05
C PRO A 135 1.20 2.76 -16.25
N ALA A 136 0.33 2.40 -17.20
CA ALA A 136 0.70 1.77 -18.47
C ALA A 136 -0.36 1.98 -19.55
N LYS A 137 0.07 2.15 -20.81
CA LYS A 137 -0.81 2.27 -21.98
C LYS A 137 -1.70 1.03 -22.15
N GLY A 138 -2.95 1.23 -22.54
CA GLY A 138 -3.95 0.17 -22.73
C GLY A 138 -4.58 -0.31 -21.42
N LEU A 139 -3.77 -0.85 -20.51
CA LEU A 139 -4.23 -1.51 -19.28
C LEU A 139 -4.78 -0.53 -18.22
N TYR A 140 -4.08 0.58 -17.98
CA TYR A 140 -4.39 1.53 -16.90
C TYR A 140 -4.48 2.97 -17.45
N PRO A 141 -5.61 3.41 -18.04
CA PRO A 141 -5.69 4.64 -18.85
C PRO A 141 -5.98 5.94 -18.05
N TYR A 142 -5.70 5.96 -16.76
CA TYR A 142 -6.11 6.99 -15.80
C TYR A 142 -4.99 7.32 -14.81
N GLN A 143 -5.23 8.28 -13.91
CA GLN A 143 -4.32 8.58 -12.81
C GLN A 143 -4.61 7.67 -11.61
N TRP A 144 -3.63 6.87 -11.19
CA TRP A 144 -3.70 6.08 -9.95
C TRP A 144 -2.94 6.78 -8.82
N ASN A 145 -3.46 6.71 -7.61
CA ASN A 145 -2.97 7.49 -6.47
C ASN A 145 -1.52 7.18 -6.10
N TRP A 146 -1.22 5.94 -5.70
CA TRP A 146 0.13 5.61 -5.23
C TRP A 146 1.15 5.57 -6.39
N ASP A 147 0.70 5.19 -7.59
CA ASP A 147 1.47 5.24 -8.84
C ASP A 147 1.94 6.66 -9.12
N SER A 148 1.01 7.62 -9.28
CA SER A 148 1.30 9.00 -9.60
C SER A 148 2.15 9.68 -8.54
N ALA A 149 1.88 9.43 -7.27
CA ALA A 149 2.66 10.03 -6.20
C ALA A 149 4.13 9.55 -6.22
N LEU A 150 4.40 8.26 -6.44
CA LEU A 150 5.78 7.76 -6.56
C LEU A 150 6.42 8.09 -7.91
N VAL A 151 5.63 8.14 -8.99
CA VAL A 151 6.06 8.60 -10.32
C VAL A 151 6.48 10.07 -10.29
N ALA A 152 5.86 10.92 -9.45
CA ALA A 152 6.32 12.29 -9.23
C ALA A 152 7.78 12.36 -8.75
N MET A 153 8.24 11.40 -7.93
CA MET A 153 9.67 11.34 -7.56
C MET A 153 10.56 11.05 -8.78
N GLY A 154 10.11 10.17 -9.69
CA GLY A 154 10.80 9.88 -10.96
C GLY A 154 10.86 11.11 -11.87
N TRP A 155 9.76 11.86 -11.99
CA TRP A 155 9.73 13.15 -12.71
C TRP A 155 10.73 14.15 -12.12
N ALA A 156 10.81 14.27 -10.79
CA ALA A 156 11.66 15.25 -10.13
C ALA A 156 13.16 15.08 -10.41
N MET A 157 13.57 13.93 -10.96
CA MET A 157 14.95 13.68 -11.38
C MET A 157 15.35 14.43 -12.66
N PHE A 158 14.39 14.95 -13.45
CA PHE A 158 14.67 15.67 -14.70
C PHE A 158 13.68 16.81 -15.02
N ASP A 159 12.51 16.85 -14.37
CA ASP A 159 11.52 17.93 -14.45
C ASP A 159 10.75 18.06 -13.11
N GLU A 160 11.29 18.89 -12.21
CA GLU A 160 10.66 19.16 -10.91
C GLU A 160 9.30 19.85 -11.07
N ALA A 161 9.11 20.68 -12.10
CA ALA A 161 7.86 21.42 -12.28
C ALA A 161 6.70 20.44 -12.56
N ARG A 162 6.94 19.46 -13.44
CA ARG A 162 6.00 18.39 -13.80
C ARG A 162 5.77 17.38 -12.66
N ALA A 163 6.77 17.13 -11.83
CA ALA A 163 6.64 16.30 -10.63
C ALA A 163 5.59 16.83 -9.65
N TRP A 164 5.64 18.13 -9.36
CA TRP A 164 4.64 18.77 -8.52
C TRP A 164 3.26 18.82 -9.18
N GLU A 165 3.18 19.02 -10.50
CA GLU A 165 1.91 19.03 -11.25
C GLU A 165 1.17 17.67 -11.14
N GLU A 166 1.91 16.55 -11.13
CA GLU A 166 1.36 15.21 -10.92
C GLU A 166 0.60 15.12 -9.58
N LEU A 167 1.23 15.60 -8.50
CA LEU A 167 0.68 15.61 -7.15
C LEU A 167 -0.48 16.61 -7.02
N GLU A 168 -0.32 17.82 -7.55
CA GLU A 168 -1.35 18.86 -7.52
C GLU A 168 -2.62 18.42 -8.28
N THR A 169 -2.45 17.71 -9.40
CA THR A 169 -3.55 17.10 -10.18
C THR A 169 -4.22 15.96 -9.41
N LEU A 170 -3.47 15.06 -8.76
CA LEU A 170 -4.05 14.00 -7.92
C LEU A 170 -4.89 14.60 -6.77
N PHE A 171 -4.34 15.60 -6.07
CA PHE A 171 -5.01 16.29 -4.98
C PHE A 171 -6.12 17.27 -5.42
N SER A 172 -6.32 17.47 -6.72
CA SER A 172 -7.49 18.18 -7.25
C SER A 172 -8.78 17.35 -7.10
N ALA A 173 -8.65 16.02 -7.01
CA ALA A 173 -9.75 15.07 -6.84
C ALA A 173 -9.98 14.65 -5.37
N GLN A 174 -9.28 15.27 -4.40
CA GLN A 174 -9.51 15.00 -2.98
C GLN A 174 -10.96 15.34 -2.59
N TRP A 175 -11.60 14.42 -1.88
CA TRP A 175 -12.97 14.52 -1.39
C TRP A 175 -13.10 15.55 -0.27
N ALA A 176 -14.33 16.01 -0.02
CA ALA A 176 -14.63 17.00 1.01
C ALA A 176 -14.26 16.53 2.44
N ASP A 177 -14.33 15.23 2.71
CA ASP A 177 -13.96 14.60 3.99
C ASP A 177 -12.44 14.42 4.18
N GLY A 178 -11.65 14.60 3.11
CA GLY A 178 -10.21 14.43 3.10
C GLY A 178 -9.70 13.21 2.34
N MET A 179 -10.55 12.26 1.92
CA MET A 179 -10.09 11.09 1.15
C MET A 179 -9.43 11.52 -0.17
N VAL A 180 -8.25 10.99 -0.48
CA VAL A 180 -7.75 10.95 -1.87
C VAL A 180 -8.16 9.60 -2.48
N PRO A 181 -8.95 9.58 -3.56
CA PRO A 181 -9.42 8.36 -4.19
C PRO A 181 -8.27 7.59 -4.85
N HIS A 182 -8.43 6.28 -5.10
CA HIS A 182 -7.37 5.48 -5.74
C HIS A 182 -7.22 5.73 -7.24
N ILE A 183 -8.30 6.13 -7.93
CA ILE A 183 -8.28 6.51 -9.35
C ILE A 183 -9.03 7.83 -9.54
N VAL A 184 -8.47 8.70 -10.39
CA VAL A 184 -9.11 9.91 -10.92
C VAL A 184 -9.44 9.71 -12.42
N PHE A 185 -10.71 9.80 -12.77
CA PHE A 185 -11.22 9.60 -14.12
C PHE A 185 -11.21 10.90 -14.92
N HIS A 186 -10.02 11.33 -15.35
CA HIS A 186 -9.80 12.59 -16.07
C HIS A 186 -10.50 12.69 -17.44
N ARG A 187 -10.77 11.55 -18.09
CA ARG A 187 -11.36 11.46 -19.44
C ARG A 187 -12.28 10.24 -19.53
N PRO A 188 -13.27 10.19 -20.44
CA PRO A 188 -13.97 8.94 -20.73
C PRO A 188 -13.03 7.90 -21.35
N CYS A 189 -13.04 6.66 -20.86
CA CYS A 189 -12.36 5.53 -21.51
C CYS A 189 -13.18 4.24 -21.38
N SER A 190 -13.28 3.47 -22.47
CA SER A 190 -14.07 2.23 -22.56
C SER A 190 -13.25 0.95 -22.36
N THR A 191 -11.92 1.06 -22.22
CA THR A 191 -11.00 -0.08 -22.02
C THR A 191 -10.75 -0.41 -20.55
N TYR A 192 -11.29 0.36 -19.61
CA TYR A 192 -11.15 0.10 -18.17
C TYR A 192 -12.48 -0.21 -17.50
N PHE A 193 -12.46 -1.15 -16.55
CA PHE A 193 -13.61 -1.52 -15.72
C PHE A 193 -13.12 -1.97 -14.34
N PRO A 194 -13.76 -1.56 -13.21
CA PRO A 194 -14.97 -0.75 -13.12
C PRO A 194 -14.75 0.75 -13.39
N GLY A 195 -15.52 1.31 -14.32
CA GLY A 195 -15.45 2.72 -14.73
C GLY A 195 -16.36 3.65 -13.90
N PRO A 196 -16.36 4.97 -14.18
CA PRO A 196 -17.06 5.98 -13.39
C PRO A 196 -18.56 5.69 -13.20
N ASP A 197 -19.25 5.17 -14.22
CA ASP A 197 -20.69 4.83 -14.14
C ASP A 197 -21.00 3.64 -13.22
N THR A 198 -19.98 2.83 -12.90
CA THR A 198 -20.10 1.73 -11.93
C THR A 198 -19.96 2.28 -10.51
N TRP A 199 -18.90 3.07 -10.28
CA TRP A 199 -18.60 3.72 -9.00
C TRP A 199 -19.68 4.73 -8.59
N GLN A 200 -20.01 5.70 -9.45
CA GLN A 200 -20.93 6.80 -9.14
C GLN A 200 -20.56 7.56 -7.85
N ALA A 201 -19.25 7.67 -7.58
CA ALA A 201 -18.73 8.24 -6.34
C ALA A 201 -18.71 9.78 -6.44
N GLY A 202 -19.78 10.41 -5.94
CA GLY A 202 -20.13 11.81 -6.23
C GLY A 202 -19.62 12.88 -5.27
N SER A 203 -18.64 12.58 -4.40
CA SER A 203 -18.17 13.50 -3.33
C SER A 203 -16.92 14.32 -3.70
N SER A 204 -16.35 14.09 -4.89
CA SER A 204 -15.25 14.89 -5.46
C SER A 204 -15.72 15.81 -6.59
N THR A 205 -15.01 16.92 -6.79
CA THR A 205 -15.18 17.83 -7.95
C THR A 205 -14.85 17.18 -9.29
N HIS A 206 -14.06 16.11 -9.25
CA HIS A 206 -13.70 15.28 -10.40
C HIS A 206 -14.44 13.94 -10.33
N SER A 207 -14.62 13.28 -11.47
CA SER A 207 -15.09 11.89 -11.46
C SER A 207 -13.99 10.99 -10.87
N SER A 208 -14.31 10.21 -9.84
CA SER A 208 -13.35 9.38 -9.13
C SER A 208 -13.97 8.10 -8.60
N THR A 209 -13.17 7.34 -7.85
CA THR A 209 -13.54 6.08 -7.20
C THR A 209 -13.88 6.30 -5.74
N GLY A 210 -14.72 5.43 -5.16
CA GLY A 210 -15.16 5.54 -3.77
C GLY A 210 -14.27 4.83 -2.75
N ILE A 211 -13.01 4.54 -3.10
CA ILE A 211 -12.02 3.87 -2.24
C ILE A 211 -10.65 4.54 -2.38
N THR A 212 -9.75 4.33 -1.42
CA THR A 212 -8.42 4.99 -1.34
C THR A 212 -7.27 4.05 -1.72
N GLN A 213 -6.01 4.50 -1.58
CA GLN A 213 -4.79 3.70 -1.79
C GLN A 213 -3.70 4.11 -0.78
N PRO A 214 -2.55 3.40 -0.67
CA PRO A 214 -1.53 3.69 0.34
C PRO A 214 -0.96 5.12 0.24
N PRO A 215 -0.86 5.87 1.35
CA PRO A 215 -0.62 7.33 1.33
C PRO A 215 0.84 7.76 1.10
N VAL A 216 1.42 7.38 -0.03
CA VAL A 216 2.83 7.69 -0.40
C VAL A 216 3.09 9.17 -0.76
N ALA A 217 2.08 10.04 -0.79
CA ALA A 217 2.24 11.42 -1.24
C ALA A 217 3.16 12.27 -0.32
N ALA A 218 3.02 12.19 1.00
CA ALA A 218 3.88 12.98 1.91
C ALA A 218 5.36 12.58 1.81
N ILE A 219 5.63 11.29 1.57
CA ILE A 219 6.95 10.72 1.28
C ILE A 219 7.52 11.36 0.02
N SER A 220 6.71 11.39 -1.04
CA SER A 220 7.08 11.90 -2.35
C SER A 220 7.34 13.41 -2.33
N VAL A 221 6.47 14.19 -1.68
CA VAL A 221 6.68 15.63 -1.42
C VAL A 221 7.99 15.89 -0.68
N ARG A 222 8.28 15.11 0.37
CA ARG A 222 9.55 15.23 1.09
C ARG A 222 10.75 14.95 0.18
N LYS A 223 10.74 13.85 -0.58
CA LYS A 223 11.84 13.49 -1.50
C LYS A 223 12.06 14.56 -2.58
N ILE A 224 10.99 15.17 -3.11
CA ILE A 224 11.09 16.30 -4.05
C ILE A 224 11.75 17.52 -3.39
N VAL A 225 11.34 17.89 -2.17
CA VAL A 225 11.92 19.03 -1.42
C VAL A 225 13.38 18.78 -0.99
N GLU A 226 13.76 17.53 -0.69
CA GLU A 226 15.15 17.13 -0.41
C GLU A 226 16.01 17.08 -1.70
N GLY A 227 15.42 16.68 -2.83
CA GLY A 227 16.11 16.61 -4.12
C GLY A 227 16.23 17.94 -4.88
N SER A 228 15.36 18.90 -4.61
CA SER A 228 15.24 20.17 -5.35
C SER A 228 16.50 21.02 -5.37
N GLY A 229 16.79 21.61 -6.54
CA GLY A 229 17.82 22.65 -6.69
C GLY A 229 17.41 24.01 -6.11
N ASN A 230 16.11 24.24 -5.83
CA ASN A 230 15.58 25.44 -5.21
C ASN A 230 14.62 25.07 -4.07
N ARG A 231 15.22 24.61 -2.96
CA ARG A 231 14.50 24.15 -1.76
C ARG A 231 13.45 25.14 -1.24
N GLU A 232 13.68 26.45 -1.36
CA GLU A 232 12.72 27.47 -0.92
C GLU A 232 11.46 27.50 -1.81
N ALA A 233 11.62 27.37 -3.13
CA ALA A 233 10.49 27.25 -4.05
C ALA A 233 9.74 25.92 -3.86
N ALA A 234 10.47 24.82 -3.66
CA ALA A 234 9.90 23.52 -3.34
C ALA A 234 9.09 23.55 -2.03
N LEU A 235 9.62 24.19 -0.98
CA LEU A 235 8.90 24.37 0.29
C LEU A 235 7.63 25.22 0.15
N ARG A 236 7.59 26.22 -0.75
CA ARG A 236 6.35 26.96 -1.04
C ARG A 236 5.26 26.08 -1.67
N ARG A 237 5.61 25.18 -2.61
CA ARG A 237 4.63 24.23 -3.17
C ARG A 237 4.21 23.19 -2.15
N ALA A 238 5.15 22.70 -1.33
CA ALA A 238 4.86 21.84 -0.18
C ALA A 238 3.87 22.50 0.80
N ALA A 239 4.05 23.78 1.12
CA ALA A 239 3.16 24.55 1.99
C ALA A 239 1.73 24.64 1.43
N ALA A 240 1.58 24.86 0.12
CA ALA A 240 0.26 24.90 -0.53
C ALA A 240 -0.46 23.53 -0.50
N LEU A 241 0.30 22.43 -0.54
CA LEU A 241 -0.23 21.06 -0.51
C LEU A 241 -0.42 20.51 0.91
N PHE A 242 0.31 21.02 1.91
CA PHE A 242 0.35 20.52 3.29
C PHE A 242 -1.04 20.43 3.96
N PRO A 243 -1.95 21.42 3.87
CA PRO A 243 -3.30 21.28 4.42
C PRO A 243 -4.13 20.15 3.80
N LYS A 244 -3.85 19.80 2.52
CA LYS A 244 -4.51 18.66 1.85
C LYS A 244 -3.95 17.33 2.34
N LEU A 245 -2.62 17.22 2.51
CA LEU A 245 -1.96 16.06 3.13
C LEU A 245 -2.50 15.81 4.54
N MET A 246 -2.53 16.84 5.40
CA MET A 246 -3.07 16.75 6.75
C MET A 246 -4.52 16.24 6.79
N ARG A 247 -5.39 16.71 5.88
CA ARG A 247 -6.77 16.18 5.80
C ARG A 247 -6.81 14.70 5.43
N TRP A 248 -5.97 14.24 4.50
CA TRP A 248 -5.98 12.84 4.08
C TRP A 248 -5.44 11.89 5.15
N HIS A 249 -4.38 12.29 5.84
CA HIS A 249 -3.83 11.50 6.94
C HIS A 249 -4.78 11.46 8.15
N ARG A 250 -5.42 12.61 8.46
CA ARG A 250 -6.49 12.66 9.48
C ARG A 250 -7.67 11.78 9.08
N TRP A 251 -8.10 11.82 7.82
CA TRP A 251 -9.16 10.96 7.29
C TRP A 251 -8.82 9.47 7.45
N PHE A 252 -7.58 9.04 7.22
CA PHE A 252 -7.16 7.67 7.50
C PHE A 252 -7.41 7.30 8.97
N VAL A 253 -6.99 8.16 9.90
CA VAL A 253 -7.17 7.94 11.35
C VAL A 253 -8.65 7.93 11.76
N THR A 254 -9.49 8.82 11.21
CA THR A 254 -10.91 8.91 11.61
C THR A 254 -11.84 7.94 10.88
N ALA A 255 -11.64 7.71 9.58
CA ALA A 255 -12.49 6.85 8.76
C ALA A 255 -12.10 5.38 8.83
N ARG A 256 -10.80 5.08 9.02
CA ARG A 256 -10.27 3.71 8.96
C ARG A 256 -9.78 3.16 10.29
N ASP A 257 -9.66 3.99 11.32
CA ASP A 257 -9.45 3.55 12.70
C ASP A 257 -10.40 4.26 13.72
N PRO A 258 -11.72 4.24 13.51
CA PRO A 258 -12.68 4.86 14.44
C PRO A 258 -12.71 4.16 15.81
N GLU A 259 -12.20 2.93 15.91
CA GLU A 259 -12.07 2.17 17.17
C GLU A 259 -10.75 2.47 17.91
N GLY A 260 -9.83 3.27 17.33
CA GLY A 260 -8.59 3.71 17.98
C GLY A 260 -7.54 2.61 18.22
N ARG A 261 -7.53 1.57 17.38
CA ARG A 261 -6.63 0.41 17.41
C ARG A 261 -5.18 0.76 17.09
N GLY A 262 -4.91 1.94 16.52
CA GLY A 262 -3.62 2.36 15.98
C GLY A 262 -3.35 1.83 14.56
N LEU A 263 -4.20 0.96 14.02
CA LEU A 263 -4.04 0.38 12.69
C LEU A 263 -5.28 0.65 11.84
N VAL A 264 -5.06 1.28 10.68
CA VAL A 264 -6.12 1.57 9.72
C VAL A 264 -6.59 0.32 9.02
N ALA A 265 -7.91 0.23 8.84
CA ALA A 265 -8.55 -0.84 8.09
C ALA A 265 -8.61 -0.57 6.59
N THR A 266 -8.13 -1.56 5.85
CA THR A 266 -8.38 -1.78 4.43
C THR A 266 -9.72 -2.50 4.31
N LEU A 267 -10.66 -1.87 3.60
CA LEU A 267 -12.06 -2.32 3.46
C LEU A 267 -12.31 -2.98 2.10
N HIS A 268 -11.42 -2.77 1.13
CA HIS A 268 -11.43 -3.45 -0.16
C HIS A 268 -10.00 -3.83 -0.58
N PRO A 269 -9.71 -5.03 -1.11
CA PRO A 269 -8.36 -5.47 -1.48
C PRO A 269 -7.56 -4.47 -2.33
N TRP A 270 -8.17 -3.86 -3.36
CA TRP A 270 -7.60 -2.78 -4.18
C TRP A 270 -7.02 -1.58 -3.41
N GLU A 271 -7.48 -1.32 -2.17
CA GLU A 271 -6.97 -0.20 -1.36
C GLU A 271 -5.56 -0.42 -0.83
N SER A 272 -5.08 -1.66 -0.83
CA SER A 272 -3.71 -1.99 -0.47
C SER A 272 -2.70 -1.81 -1.61
N GLY A 273 -3.19 -1.64 -2.86
CA GLY A 273 -2.39 -1.79 -4.08
C GLY A 273 -1.99 -3.22 -4.42
N MET A 274 -2.38 -4.23 -3.61
CA MET A 274 -1.95 -5.63 -3.70
C MET A 274 -3.09 -6.61 -4.04
N ASP A 275 -3.91 -6.30 -5.05
CA ASP A 275 -5.29 -6.80 -5.28
C ASP A 275 -5.59 -8.27 -4.93
N ASN A 276 -4.77 -9.23 -5.37
CA ASN A 276 -5.00 -10.67 -5.21
C ASN A 276 -3.96 -11.35 -4.30
N SER A 277 -3.28 -10.57 -3.45
CA SER A 277 -2.29 -11.12 -2.51
C SER A 277 -2.92 -12.20 -1.61
N PRO A 278 -2.20 -13.29 -1.27
CA PRO A 278 -2.75 -14.36 -0.44
C PRO A 278 -3.18 -13.92 0.97
N MET A 279 -2.78 -12.70 1.40
CA MET A 279 -3.27 -12.10 2.65
C MET A 279 -4.75 -11.68 2.60
N TRP A 280 -5.43 -11.78 1.45
CA TRP A 280 -6.86 -11.53 1.34
C TRP A 280 -7.71 -12.79 1.31
N ASP A 281 -7.13 -13.97 1.02
CA ASP A 281 -7.88 -15.18 0.62
C ASP A 281 -9.01 -15.54 1.59
N GLU A 282 -8.71 -15.61 2.89
CA GLU A 282 -9.69 -15.95 3.93
C GLU A 282 -10.76 -14.86 4.12
N ALA A 283 -10.32 -13.61 4.29
CA ALA A 283 -11.20 -12.46 4.51
C ALA A 283 -12.11 -12.19 3.29
N LEU A 284 -11.59 -12.39 2.08
CA LEU A 284 -12.33 -12.24 0.83
C LEU A 284 -13.28 -13.43 0.62
N ALA A 285 -12.87 -14.67 0.93
CA ALA A 285 -13.76 -15.83 0.84
C ALA A 285 -15.04 -15.66 1.68
N ALA A 286 -14.93 -15.03 2.85
CA ALA A 286 -16.03 -14.68 3.75
C ALA A 286 -16.95 -13.55 3.22
N VAL A 287 -16.53 -12.78 2.21
CA VAL A 287 -17.40 -11.80 1.54
C VAL A 287 -18.46 -12.58 0.74
N PRO A 288 -19.77 -12.33 1.00
CA PRO A 288 -20.84 -12.91 0.20
C PRO A 288 -20.80 -12.39 -1.24
N VAL A 289 -21.39 -13.12 -2.18
CA VAL A 289 -21.61 -12.62 -3.54
C VAL A 289 -23.06 -12.16 -3.63
N ASP A 290 -23.25 -10.83 -3.68
CA ASP A 290 -24.58 -10.23 -3.79
C ASP A 290 -25.10 -10.31 -5.24
N PRO A 291 -26.42 -10.22 -5.46
CA PRO A 291 -27.00 -10.09 -6.81
C PRO A 291 -26.65 -8.71 -7.41
N ILE A 292 -25.49 -8.64 -8.06
CA ILE A 292 -24.96 -7.44 -8.72
C ILE A 292 -25.35 -7.38 -10.21
N PRO A 293 -25.40 -6.19 -10.84
CA PRO A 293 -25.59 -6.05 -12.28
C PRO A 293 -24.57 -6.85 -13.10
N PRO A 294 -24.95 -7.42 -14.27
CA PRO A 294 -24.03 -8.13 -15.14
C PRO A 294 -22.95 -7.19 -15.69
N TYR A 295 -21.72 -7.70 -15.80
CA TYR A 295 -20.56 -6.91 -16.17
C TYR A 295 -19.59 -7.72 -17.04
N VAL A 296 -18.69 -7.01 -17.73
CA VAL A 296 -17.63 -7.61 -18.56
C VAL A 296 -16.30 -7.04 -18.14
N ARG A 297 -15.40 -7.92 -17.66
CA ARG A 297 -14.03 -7.54 -17.33
C ARG A 297 -13.25 -7.09 -18.57
N LYS A 298 -12.56 -5.96 -18.44
CA LYS A 298 -11.74 -5.38 -19.51
C LYS A 298 -10.26 -5.73 -19.40
N ASP A 299 -9.76 -5.97 -18.19
CA ASP A 299 -8.35 -6.28 -17.94
C ASP A 299 -7.89 -7.60 -18.60
N LEU A 300 -8.80 -8.57 -18.73
CA LEU A 300 -8.59 -9.81 -19.49
C LEU A 300 -8.39 -9.60 -21.00
N GLY A 301 -8.70 -8.41 -21.54
CA GLY A 301 -8.42 -8.04 -22.93
C GLY A 301 -7.01 -7.50 -23.15
N HIS A 302 -6.23 -7.33 -22.09
CA HIS A 302 -4.91 -6.68 -22.12
C HIS A 302 -3.77 -7.55 -21.56
N VAL A 303 -4.07 -8.51 -20.69
CA VAL A 303 -3.11 -9.43 -20.05
C VAL A 303 -3.71 -10.84 -20.02
N ASP A 304 -2.87 -11.88 -20.10
CA ASP A 304 -3.31 -13.27 -19.95
C ASP A 304 -4.10 -13.47 -18.65
N SER A 305 -5.27 -14.08 -18.78
CA SER A 305 -6.14 -14.49 -17.67
C SER A 305 -5.43 -15.31 -16.58
N ALA A 306 -4.42 -16.10 -16.93
CA ALA A 306 -3.64 -16.87 -15.97
C ALA A 306 -2.84 -15.98 -15.00
N MET A 307 -2.49 -14.76 -15.42
CA MET A 307 -1.72 -13.77 -14.64
C MET A 307 -2.62 -12.80 -13.86
N ARG A 308 -3.95 -12.92 -13.95
CA ARG A 308 -4.93 -11.99 -13.36
C ARG A 308 -5.79 -12.65 -12.27
N PRO A 309 -6.54 -11.86 -11.47
CA PRO A 309 -7.49 -12.42 -10.50
C PRO A 309 -8.59 -13.23 -11.20
N LYS A 310 -9.14 -14.22 -10.49
CA LYS A 310 -10.20 -15.13 -10.93
C LYS A 310 -11.57 -14.42 -10.92
N GLN A 311 -12.54 -14.98 -11.64
CA GLN A 311 -13.90 -14.43 -11.71
C GLN A 311 -14.56 -14.29 -10.32
N ALA A 312 -14.46 -15.34 -9.50
CA ALA A 312 -15.05 -15.37 -8.14
C ALA A 312 -14.38 -14.41 -7.13
N GLU A 313 -13.18 -13.88 -7.44
CA GLU A 313 -12.55 -12.78 -6.69
C GLU A 313 -13.19 -11.44 -7.16
N TYR A 314 -13.35 -11.24 -8.46
CA TYR A 314 -14.02 -10.06 -9.04
C TYR A 314 -15.49 -9.88 -8.63
N ASP A 315 -16.25 -10.97 -8.51
CA ASP A 315 -17.65 -10.90 -8.04
C ASP A 315 -17.75 -10.33 -6.62
N ARG A 316 -16.73 -10.58 -5.79
CA ARG A 316 -16.62 -10.06 -4.42
C ARG A 316 -16.09 -8.63 -4.37
N TYR A 317 -15.11 -8.29 -5.22
CA TYR A 317 -14.67 -6.90 -5.40
C TYR A 317 -15.87 -5.99 -5.76
N LEU A 318 -16.69 -6.41 -6.73
CA LEU A 318 -17.89 -5.66 -7.08
C LEU A 318 -18.96 -5.70 -6.00
N THR A 319 -19.13 -6.80 -5.25
CA THR A 319 -20.05 -6.83 -4.11
C THR A 319 -19.69 -5.76 -3.07
N LEU A 320 -18.40 -5.62 -2.71
CA LEU A 320 -17.92 -4.55 -1.84
C LEU A 320 -18.21 -3.17 -2.44
N LEU A 321 -17.86 -2.93 -3.72
CA LEU A 321 -18.14 -1.67 -4.43
C LEU A 321 -19.62 -1.28 -4.37
N TYR A 322 -20.54 -2.19 -4.71
CA TYR A 322 -21.97 -1.91 -4.73
C TYR A 322 -22.55 -1.69 -3.32
N ARG A 323 -22.05 -2.40 -2.30
CA ARG A 323 -22.40 -2.13 -0.89
C ARG A 323 -21.96 -0.73 -0.46
N PHE A 324 -20.73 -0.33 -0.81
CA PHE A 324 -20.21 0.99 -0.46
C PHE A 324 -20.98 2.11 -1.16
N ARG A 325 -21.34 1.90 -2.43
CA ARG A 325 -22.19 2.80 -3.21
C ARG A 325 -23.59 2.94 -2.61
N ALA A 326 -24.16 1.86 -2.09
CA ALA A 326 -25.51 1.86 -1.52
C ALA A 326 -25.66 2.75 -0.27
N VAL A 327 -24.58 2.97 0.48
CA VAL A 327 -24.52 3.91 1.62
C VAL A 327 -23.87 5.26 1.27
N GLY A 328 -23.74 5.57 -0.03
CA GLY A 328 -23.17 6.85 -0.49
C GLY A 328 -21.70 7.05 -0.12
N TYR A 329 -20.95 5.96 0.13
CA TYR A 329 -19.56 5.98 0.59
C TYR A 329 -19.32 6.64 1.96
N ASP A 330 -20.33 6.71 2.83
CA ASP A 330 -20.19 7.26 4.20
C ASP A 330 -19.18 6.45 5.03
N PRO A 331 -18.00 7.01 5.39
CA PRO A 331 -16.94 6.26 6.07
C PRO A 331 -17.37 5.67 7.42
N ALA A 332 -18.29 6.32 8.13
CA ALA A 332 -18.79 5.82 9.41
C ALA A 332 -19.61 4.53 9.24
N GLN A 333 -20.35 4.42 8.12
CA GLN A 333 -21.07 3.19 7.77
C GLN A 333 -20.13 2.13 7.18
N LEU A 334 -19.22 2.53 6.27
CA LEU A 334 -18.31 1.61 5.57
C LEU A 334 -17.50 0.74 6.54
N TYR A 335 -16.90 1.35 7.57
CA TYR A 335 -16.03 0.64 8.52
C TYR A 335 -16.76 -0.44 9.34
N HIS A 336 -18.03 -0.21 9.70
CA HIS A 336 -18.82 -1.15 10.49
C HIS A 336 -19.62 -2.16 9.64
N MET A 337 -19.98 -1.82 8.40
CA MET A 337 -20.75 -2.70 7.53
C MET A 337 -19.91 -3.64 6.64
N SER A 338 -18.63 -3.34 6.45
CA SER A 338 -17.81 -4.08 5.49
C SER A 338 -17.55 -5.52 5.97
N PRO A 339 -17.91 -6.56 5.19
CA PRO A 339 -17.56 -7.95 5.50
C PRO A 339 -16.06 -8.24 5.29
N PHE A 340 -15.31 -7.27 4.74
CA PHE A 340 -13.87 -7.31 4.60
C PHE A 340 -13.26 -6.16 5.40
N ARG A 341 -12.44 -6.46 6.42
CA ARG A 341 -11.81 -5.44 7.28
C ARG A 341 -10.45 -5.96 7.77
N VAL A 342 -9.36 -5.47 7.18
CA VAL A 342 -8.01 -5.98 7.45
C VAL A 342 -7.07 -4.85 7.86
N SER A 343 -6.36 -5.02 8.97
CA SER A 343 -5.17 -4.23 9.31
C SER A 343 -4.02 -4.71 8.42
N ASP A 344 -3.86 -4.12 7.24
CA ASP A 344 -2.84 -4.58 6.30
C ASP A 344 -1.47 -3.95 6.56
N VAL A 345 -0.41 -4.74 6.42
CA VAL A 345 0.97 -4.33 6.70
C VAL A 345 1.53 -3.32 5.70
N CYS A 346 1.04 -3.26 4.46
CA CYS A 346 1.51 -2.34 3.43
C CYS A 346 1.00 -0.92 3.72
N THR A 347 -0.32 -0.73 3.72
CA THR A 347 -1.00 0.54 3.95
C THR A 347 -0.60 1.15 5.28
N ASN A 348 -0.55 0.35 6.36
CA ASN A 348 -0.12 0.85 7.67
C ASN A 348 1.36 1.24 7.70
N SER A 349 2.26 0.51 7.03
CA SER A 349 3.69 0.86 6.97
C SER A 349 3.93 2.13 6.15
N VAL A 350 3.24 2.25 5.02
CA VAL A 350 3.25 3.44 4.17
C VAL A 350 2.68 4.64 4.94
N LEU A 351 1.53 4.51 5.61
CA LEU A 351 0.94 5.57 6.42
C LEU A 351 1.85 5.99 7.58
N TYR A 352 2.52 5.06 8.24
CA TYR A 352 3.48 5.37 9.30
C TYR A 352 4.68 6.16 8.75
N ARG A 353 5.27 5.71 7.64
CA ARG A 353 6.36 6.44 6.95
C ARG A 353 5.90 7.82 6.49
N ALA A 354 4.75 7.89 5.85
CA ALA A 354 4.16 9.12 5.37
C ALA A 354 3.83 10.10 6.51
N ASN A 355 3.40 9.61 7.68
CA ASN A 355 3.24 10.42 8.90
C ASN A 355 4.58 10.98 9.38
N ARG A 356 5.67 10.20 9.38
CA ARG A 356 7.02 10.71 9.72
C ARG A 356 7.48 11.80 8.73
N ASP A 357 7.21 11.62 7.44
CA ASP A 357 7.59 12.58 6.41
C ASP A 357 6.68 13.82 6.40
N LEU A 358 5.39 13.68 6.74
CA LEU A 358 4.46 14.79 6.98
C LEU A 358 4.84 15.58 8.23
N ARG A 359 5.28 14.92 9.30
CA ARG A 359 5.82 15.56 10.51
C ARG A 359 7.08 16.37 10.19
N TRP A 360 7.95 15.84 9.34
CA TRP A 360 9.12 16.57 8.84
C TRP A 360 8.69 17.83 8.07
N LEU A 361 7.70 17.72 7.18
CA LEU A 361 7.14 18.89 6.48
C LEU A 361 6.57 19.92 7.46
N ALA A 362 5.78 19.48 8.46
CA ALA A 362 5.23 20.36 9.48
C ALA A 362 6.32 21.16 10.22
N LEU A 363 7.44 20.50 10.57
CA LEU A 363 8.61 21.16 11.17
C LEU A 363 9.29 22.15 10.21
N GLN A 364 9.42 21.85 8.91
CA GLN A 364 9.97 22.79 7.93
C GLN A 364 9.08 24.01 7.70
N LEU A 365 7.77 23.88 7.94
CA LEU A 365 6.76 24.91 7.74
C LEU A 365 6.38 25.68 9.03
N ASN A 366 6.92 25.28 10.18
CA ASN A 366 6.59 25.79 11.53
C ASN A 366 5.14 25.50 11.98
N GLU A 367 4.52 24.46 11.44
CA GLU A 367 3.15 24.01 11.70
C GLU A 367 3.06 23.21 13.02
N THR A 368 3.33 23.90 14.14
CA THR A 368 3.54 23.28 15.46
C THR A 368 2.34 22.43 15.94
N GLU A 369 1.11 22.87 15.70
CA GLU A 369 -0.09 22.10 16.08
C GLU A 369 -0.20 20.78 15.31
N ALA A 370 0.16 20.78 14.02
CA ALA A 370 0.18 19.58 13.20
C ALA A 370 1.25 18.57 13.68
N VAL A 371 2.41 19.04 14.17
CA VAL A 371 3.43 18.15 14.74
C VAL A 371 2.87 17.34 15.91
N PHE A 372 2.16 17.98 16.86
CA PHE A 372 1.55 17.29 18.00
C PHE A 372 0.46 16.30 17.56
N GLU A 373 -0.37 16.67 16.58
CA GLU A 373 -1.41 15.79 16.06
C GLU A 373 -0.81 14.53 15.40
N ILE A 374 0.21 14.70 14.56
CA ILE A 374 0.90 13.61 13.87
C ILE A 374 1.66 12.71 14.85
N ASP A 375 2.28 13.27 15.90
CA ASP A 375 2.93 12.47 16.94
C ASP A 375 1.93 11.56 17.67
N SER A 376 0.69 12.01 17.90
CA SER A 376 -0.38 11.15 18.45
C SER A 376 -0.80 10.00 17.54
N TRP A 377 -0.61 10.14 16.22
CA TRP A 377 -0.87 9.08 15.23
C TRP A 377 0.29 8.08 15.20
N LEU A 378 1.53 8.58 15.24
CA LEU A 378 2.74 7.77 15.25
C LEU A 378 2.88 6.93 16.53
N GLU A 379 2.51 7.47 17.69
CA GLU A 379 2.54 6.74 18.97
C GLU A 379 1.54 5.57 18.96
N ARG A 380 0.27 5.84 18.62
CA ARG A 380 -0.78 4.81 18.53
C ARG A 380 -0.43 3.73 17.49
N ALA A 381 0.02 4.13 16.31
CA ALA A 381 0.39 3.17 15.28
C ALA A 381 1.59 2.30 15.67
N ARG A 382 2.59 2.85 16.37
CA ARG A 382 3.71 2.06 16.90
C ARG A 382 3.24 0.96 17.86
N ALA A 383 2.28 1.26 18.74
CA ALA A 383 1.68 0.25 19.61
C ALA A 383 0.87 -0.79 18.79
N GLY A 384 0.10 -0.34 17.80
CA GLY A 384 -0.64 -1.22 16.89
C GLY A 384 0.24 -2.25 16.17
N PHE A 385 1.39 -1.84 15.65
CA PHE A 385 2.33 -2.73 14.95
C PHE A 385 2.81 -3.92 15.76
N GLU A 386 2.89 -3.83 17.09
CA GLU A 386 3.28 -4.98 17.94
C GLU A 386 2.28 -6.15 17.82
N THR A 387 1.02 -5.87 17.48
CA THR A 387 -0.01 -6.89 17.22
C THR A 387 0.17 -7.62 15.89
N LEU A 388 0.99 -7.09 14.98
CA LEU A 388 1.22 -7.61 13.63
C LEU A 388 2.49 -8.47 13.51
N TRP A 389 3.31 -8.59 14.56
CA TRP A 389 4.58 -9.32 14.50
C TRP A 389 4.39 -10.82 14.72
N ASP A 390 4.77 -11.64 13.74
CA ASP A 390 4.88 -13.09 13.89
C ASP A 390 6.34 -13.50 14.11
N GLY A 391 6.69 -13.66 15.39
CA GLY A 391 8.03 -14.08 15.81
C GLY A 391 8.41 -15.50 15.39
N SER A 392 7.45 -16.36 15.02
CA SER A 392 7.74 -17.71 14.54
C SER A 392 8.08 -17.73 13.05
N ALA A 393 7.44 -16.86 12.26
CA ALA A 393 7.73 -16.67 10.84
C ALA A 393 8.87 -15.68 10.57
N GLY A 394 9.24 -14.86 11.57
CA GLY A 394 10.27 -13.82 11.44
C GLY A 394 9.83 -12.63 10.58
N ILE A 395 8.53 -12.35 10.51
CA ILE A 395 7.94 -11.35 9.62
C ILE A 395 6.70 -10.70 10.24
N TYR A 396 6.34 -9.51 9.78
CA TYR A 396 5.02 -8.94 10.08
C TYR A 396 3.95 -9.55 9.16
N ARG A 397 2.75 -9.79 9.70
CA ARG A 397 1.58 -10.33 8.99
C ARG A 397 0.39 -9.39 9.16
N SER A 398 -0.44 -9.28 8.12
CA SER A 398 -1.71 -8.56 8.20
C SER A 398 -2.66 -9.24 9.20
N GLN A 399 -3.56 -8.48 9.81
CA GLN A 399 -4.54 -9.01 10.78
C GLN A 399 -5.97 -8.78 10.30
N ASN A 400 -6.80 -9.82 10.34
CA ASN A 400 -8.23 -9.70 10.09
C ASN A 400 -8.90 -9.02 11.31
N GLN A 401 -9.45 -7.81 11.15
CA GLN A 401 -10.05 -7.04 12.25
C GLN A 401 -11.43 -7.56 12.69
N LEU A 402 -12.03 -8.51 11.96
CA LEU A 402 -13.30 -9.15 12.36
C LEU A 402 -13.07 -10.34 13.28
N THR A 403 -11.96 -11.06 13.11
CA THR A 403 -11.59 -12.24 13.92
C THR A 403 -10.51 -11.94 14.97
N GLY A 404 -9.73 -10.87 14.78
CA GLY A 404 -8.53 -10.56 15.57
C GLY A 404 -7.30 -11.43 15.24
N THR A 405 -7.39 -12.31 14.24
CA THR A 405 -6.32 -13.27 13.92
C THR A 405 -5.30 -12.70 12.94
N LEU A 406 -4.02 -13.03 13.15
CA LEU A 406 -3.00 -12.87 12.12
C LEU A 406 -3.32 -13.75 10.93
N ILE A 407 -3.25 -13.19 9.73
CA ILE A 407 -3.54 -13.89 8.49
C ILE A 407 -2.32 -14.76 8.14
N PRO A 408 -2.48 -16.08 7.90
CA PRO A 408 -1.38 -17.01 7.68
C PRO A 408 -0.85 -16.89 6.24
N ALA A 409 -0.32 -15.72 5.89
CA ALA A 409 0.30 -15.43 4.60
C ALA A 409 1.48 -14.47 4.83
N ALA A 410 2.70 -14.95 4.60
CA ALA A 410 3.89 -14.10 4.62
C ALA A 410 4.08 -13.48 3.22
N THR A 411 3.99 -12.15 3.13
CA THR A 411 4.05 -11.40 1.87
C THR A 411 5.17 -10.35 1.94
N SER A 412 5.62 -9.81 0.81
CA SER A 412 6.64 -8.75 0.79
C SER A 412 6.21 -7.48 1.53
N GLY A 413 4.89 -7.25 1.66
CA GLY A 413 4.31 -6.22 2.53
C GLY A 413 4.75 -6.34 3.99
N GLY A 414 5.04 -7.55 4.47
CA GLY A 414 5.54 -7.85 5.81
C GLY A 414 6.95 -7.34 6.11
N PHE A 415 7.70 -6.91 5.08
CA PHE A 415 9.00 -6.24 5.22
C PHE A 415 8.89 -4.71 5.25
N LEU A 416 7.76 -4.13 4.86
CA LEU A 416 7.56 -2.68 4.81
C LEU A 416 7.60 -1.96 6.18
N PRO A 417 7.47 -2.62 7.35
CA PRO A 417 7.82 -2.00 8.62
C PRO A 417 9.28 -1.51 8.69
N LEU A 418 10.23 -2.09 7.94
CA LEU A 418 11.58 -1.54 7.76
C LEU A 418 11.53 -0.13 7.14
N PHE A 419 10.74 0.04 6.07
CA PHE A 419 10.53 1.32 5.39
C PHE A 419 9.83 2.34 6.29
N ALA A 420 8.95 1.87 7.19
CA ALA A 420 8.32 2.69 8.22
C ALA A 420 9.31 3.17 9.31
N GLY A 421 10.35 2.39 9.59
CA GLY A 421 11.23 2.60 10.75
C GLY A 421 10.53 2.30 12.08
N VAL A 422 9.68 1.27 12.08
CA VAL A 422 8.96 0.79 13.27
C VAL A 422 9.76 -0.24 14.08
N PRO A 423 10.37 -1.30 13.48
CA PRO A 423 11.07 -2.36 14.20
C PRO A 423 12.23 -1.87 15.09
N SER A 424 12.55 -2.64 16.13
CA SER A 424 13.86 -2.58 16.78
C SER A 424 14.96 -3.09 15.84
N THR A 425 16.23 -2.79 16.15
CA THR A 425 17.39 -3.31 15.39
C THR A 425 17.42 -4.84 15.33
N ASP A 426 17.05 -5.52 16.43
CA ASP A 426 16.99 -6.98 16.50
C ASP A 426 15.89 -7.52 15.55
N ARG A 427 14.69 -6.92 15.60
CA ARG A 427 13.57 -7.33 14.74
C ARG A 427 13.84 -7.00 13.27
N ALA A 428 14.54 -5.90 12.98
CA ALA A 428 15.01 -5.57 11.65
C ALA A 428 16.05 -6.58 11.12
N SER A 429 16.93 -7.08 11.99
CA SER A 429 17.87 -8.15 11.64
C SER A 429 17.14 -9.45 11.29
N VAL A 430 16.14 -9.87 12.08
CA VAL A 430 15.30 -11.05 11.76
C VAL A 430 14.54 -10.88 10.43
N LEU A 431 14.07 -9.67 10.11
CA LEU A 431 13.47 -9.36 8.81
C LEU A 431 14.50 -9.47 7.67
N ALA A 432 15.73 -8.97 7.86
CA ALA A 432 16.80 -9.09 6.88
C ALA A 432 17.24 -10.54 6.65
N ASP A 433 17.29 -11.36 7.71
CA ASP A 433 17.53 -12.81 7.60
C ASP A 433 16.40 -13.50 6.81
N THR A 434 15.14 -13.12 7.06
CA THR A 434 13.98 -13.63 6.32
C THR A 434 14.00 -13.24 4.84
N ILE A 435 14.32 -11.98 4.52
CA ILE A 435 14.52 -11.52 3.14
C ILE A 435 15.67 -12.29 2.47
N SER A 436 16.76 -12.57 3.20
CA SER A 436 17.89 -13.34 2.68
C SER A 436 17.48 -14.77 2.34
N ARG A 437 16.76 -15.47 3.24
CA ARG A 437 16.22 -16.82 2.98
C ARG A 437 15.30 -16.87 1.75
N TRP A 438 14.43 -15.87 1.58
CA TRP A 438 13.58 -15.77 0.40
C TRP A 438 14.41 -15.52 -0.87
N ALA A 439 15.39 -14.62 -0.80
CA ALA A 439 16.28 -14.30 -1.92
C ALA A 439 17.17 -15.47 -2.33
N ASP A 440 17.51 -16.38 -1.40
CA ASP A 440 18.26 -17.61 -1.68
C ASP A 440 17.39 -18.75 -2.26
N SER A 441 16.06 -18.60 -2.19
CA SER A 441 15.09 -19.56 -2.74
C SER A 441 14.63 -19.22 -4.17
N VAL A 442 15.06 -18.08 -4.73
CA VAL A 442 14.68 -17.59 -6.06
C VAL A 442 15.88 -16.95 -6.77
N ARG A 443 15.78 -16.68 -8.08
CA ARG A 443 16.85 -16.03 -8.84
C ARG A 443 16.87 -14.51 -8.69
N TYR A 444 15.68 -13.89 -8.52
CA TYR A 444 15.52 -12.45 -8.42
C TYR A 444 14.68 -12.07 -7.19
N SER A 445 15.25 -11.24 -6.31
CA SER A 445 14.62 -10.81 -5.06
C SER A 445 13.94 -9.43 -5.16
N VAL A 446 12.93 -9.10 -4.34
CA VAL A 446 12.21 -9.93 -3.36
C VAL A 446 10.85 -10.33 -3.98
N PRO A 447 10.45 -11.62 -3.93
CA PRO A 447 9.14 -12.04 -4.42
C PRO A 447 8.00 -11.47 -3.56
N SER A 448 6.82 -11.28 -4.14
CA SER A 448 5.64 -10.71 -3.44
C SER A 448 5.05 -11.62 -2.36
N PHE A 449 5.39 -12.91 -2.39
CA PHE A 449 4.90 -13.93 -1.48
C PHE A 449 6.02 -14.95 -1.17
N ASP A 450 5.91 -15.65 -0.04
CA ASP A 450 6.93 -16.61 0.41
C ASP A 450 7.13 -17.72 -0.63
N PRO A 451 8.35 -17.88 -1.21
CA PRO A 451 8.62 -18.90 -2.22
C PRO A 451 8.54 -20.34 -1.68
N ALA A 452 8.49 -20.55 -0.36
CA ALA A 452 8.29 -21.85 0.25
C ALA A 452 6.81 -22.19 0.54
N ASP A 453 5.87 -21.26 0.36
CA ASP A 453 4.44 -21.52 0.55
C ASP A 453 3.83 -22.21 -0.68
N VAL A 454 3.03 -23.25 -0.46
CA VAL A 454 2.39 -24.05 -1.52
C VAL A 454 1.45 -23.24 -2.44
N ARG A 455 1.03 -22.04 -2.02
CA ARG A 455 0.20 -21.11 -2.81
C ARG A 455 1.02 -20.13 -3.66
N PHE A 456 2.35 -20.29 -3.71
CA PHE A 456 3.23 -19.44 -4.50
C PHE A 456 3.03 -19.66 -6.00
N GLU A 457 2.73 -18.56 -6.69
CA GLU A 457 2.47 -18.55 -8.13
C GLU A 457 3.39 -17.50 -8.79
N PRO A 458 4.53 -17.90 -9.38
CA PRO A 458 5.65 -17.00 -9.70
C PRO A 458 5.31 -15.89 -10.71
N LEU A 459 4.21 -16.02 -11.46
CA LEU A 459 3.77 -15.03 -12.44
C LEU A 459 2.33 -14.49 -12.22
N ARG A 460 1.61 -14.92 -11.15
CA ARG A 460 0.24 -14.43 -10.89
C ARG A 460 0.20 -13.22 -9.97
N TYR A 461 0.52 -12.04 -10.53
CA TYR A 461 0.26 -10.74 -9.91
C TYR A 461 0.88 -10.59 -8.50
N TRP A 462 0.11 -10.54 -7.41
CA TRP A 462 0.64 -10.39 -6.04
C TRP A 462 0.84 -11.71 -5.27
N ARG A 463 0.92 -12.86 -5.97
CA ARG A 463 1.11 -14.21 -5.39
C ARG A 463 2.52 -14.80 -5.58
N GLY A 464 3.51 -14.00 -5.96
CA GLY A 464 4.86 -14.50 -6.25
C GLY A 464 5.79 -13.51 -6.96
N PRO A 465 5.35 -12.79 -8.03
CA PRO A 465 6.19 -11.85 -8.78
C PRO A 465 6.99 -10.84 -7.96
N VAL A 466 8.09 -10.36 -8.53
CA VAL A 466 8.91 -9.24 -8.04
C VAL A 466 8.32 -7.91 -8.53
N TRP A 467 8.22 -6.93 -7.64
CA TRP A 467 7.63 -5.61 -7.91
C TRP A 467 8.62 -4.49 -7.58
N ALA A 468 9.00 -3.68 -8.57
CA ALA A 468 10.02 -2.64 -8.41
C ALA A 468 9.65 -1.61 -7.32
N ILE A 469 8.37 -1.22 -7.24
CA ILE A 469 7.80 -0.33 -6.22
C ILE A 469 7.99 -0.84 -4.79
N VAL A 470 7.80 -2.14 -4.55
CA VAL A 470 7.97 -2.75 -3.22
C VAL A 470 9.45 -2.95 -2.90
N ASN A 471 10.23 -3.42 -3.87
CA ASN A 471 11.69 -3.52 -3.72
C ASN A 471 12.31 -2.16 -3.38
N TRP A 472 11.85 -1.05 -3.96
CA TRP A 472 12.34 0.29 -3.60
C TRP A 472 12.11 0.60 -2.12
N MET A 473 10.89 0.40 -1.61
CA MET A 473 10.57 0.59 -0.19
C MET A 473 11.40 -0.35 0.72
N ILE A 474 11.53 -1.64 0.36
CA ILE A 474 12.35 -2.60 1.10
C ILE A 474 13.82 -2.14 1.15
N THR A 475 14.38 -1.63 0.04
CA THR A 475 15.78 -1.19 -0.02
C THR A 475 16.05 0.10 0.78
N ASP A 476 15.13 1.07 0.77
CA ASP A 476 15.20 2.29 1.63
C ASP A 476 15.12 1.90 3.12
N GLY A 477 14.27 0.91 3.46
CA GLY A 477 14.22 0.30 4.79
C GLY A 477 15.51 -0.43 5.21
N LEU A 478 15.99 -1.37 4.40
CA LEU A 478 17.22 -2.13 4.66
C LEU A 478 18.44 -1.22 4.84
N ARG A 479 18.61 -0.20 3.98
CA ARG A 479 19.66 0.82 4.12
C ARG A 479 19.52 1.61 5.42
N SER A 480 18.30 1.96 5.83
CA SER A 480 18.03 2.68 7.08
C SER A 480 18.38 1.88 8.36
N TYR A 481 18.41 0.55 8.29
CA TYR A 481 18.83 -0.35 9.38
C TYR A 481 20.26 -0.90 9.20
N GLY A 482 21.04 -0.40 8.25
CA GLY A 482 22.45 -0.79 8.04
C GLY A 482 22.67 -2.07 7.23
N HIS A 483 21.61 -2.73 6.73
CA HIS A 483 21.68 -3.95 5.92
C HIS A 483 22.05 -3.67 4.44
N HIS A 484 23.04 -2.81 4.21
CA HIS A 484 23.39 -2.27 2.89
C HIS A 484 23.67 -3.36 1.85
N LYS A 485 24.41 -4.42 2.18
CA LYS A 485 24.72 -5.52 1.25
C LYS A 485 23.47 -6.23 0.71
N LEU A 486 22.44 -6.38 1.55
CA LEU A 486 21.18 -7.01 1.15
C LEU A 486 20.34 -6.05 0.29
N ALA A 487 20.36 -4.75 0.60
CA ALA A 487 19.74 -3.74 -0.25
C ALA A 487 20.39 -3.73 -1.66
N GLU A 488 21.72 -3.76 -1.76
CA GLU A 488 22.40 -3.80 -3.06
C GLU A 488 22.11 -5.08 -3.86
N ARG A 489 21.90 -6.23 -3.20
CA ARG A 489 21.41 -7.46 -3.86
C ARG A 489 20.05 -7.21 -4.52
N VAL A 490 19.06 -6.73 -3.76
CA VAL A 490 17.70 -6.47 -4.27
C VAL A 490 17.71 -5.42 -5.40
N ILE A 491 18.53 -4.38 -5.30
CA ILE A 491 18.69 -3.36 -6.36
C ILE A 491 19.30 -3.97 -7.62
N ARG A 492 20.38 -4.75 -7.49
CA ARG A 492 21.05 -5.43 -8.62
C ARG A 492 20.11 -6.42 -9.31
N ASP A 493 19.37 -7.21 -8.55
CA ASP A 493 18.42 -8.19 -9.07
C ASP A 493 17.31 -7.46 -9.86
N THR A 494 16.72 -6.40 -9.28
CA THR A 494 15.69 -5.58 -9.96
C THR A 494 16.23 -4.89 -11.21
N ARG A 495 17.46 -4.34 -11.15
CA ARG A 495 18.11 -3.75 -12.31
C ARG A 495 18.27 -4.77 -13.44
N THR A 496 18.71 -5.99 -13.10
CA THR A 496 18.90 -7.08 -14.06
C THR A 496 17.59 -7.46 -14.75
N LEU A 497 16.49 -7.57 -14.00
CA LEU A 497 15.13 -7.73 -14.55
C LEU A 497 14.76 -6.62 -15.55
N THR A 498 14.93 -5.35 -15.15
CA THR A 498 14.55 -4.21 -16.01
C THR A 498 15.44 -4.03 -17.25
N SER A 499 16.69 -4.46 -17.19
CA SER A 499 17.62 -4.47 -18.33
C SER A 499 17.26 -5.53 -19.36
N SER A 500 17.09 -6.78 -18.89
CA SER A 500 16.98 -7.98 -19.74
C SER A 500 15.56 -8.16 -20.29
N SER A 501 14.55 -8.06 -19.42
CA SER A 501 13.13 -8.22 -19.79
C SER A 501 12.48 -6.89 -20.21
N GLY A 502 13.05 -5.75 -19.81
CA GLY A 502 12.45 -4.43 -20.00
C GLY A 502 11.59 -3.98 -18.82
N MET A 503 10.98 -2.80 -18.91
CA MET A 503 10.27 -2.17 -17.78
C MET A 503 8.81 -2.59 -17.72
N TYR A 504 8.54 -3.75 -17.12
CA TYR A 504 7.20 -4.27 -16.85
C TYR A 504 6.67 -3.87 -15.46
N GLU A 505 5.37 -4.10 -15.25
CA GLU A 505 4.66 -3.93 -13.97
C GLU A 505 5.28 -4.82 -12.87
N TYR A 506 5.51 -6.10 -13.19
CA TYR A 506 6.12 -7.11 -12.33
C TYR A 506 6.86 -8.19 -13.14
N PHE A 507 7.64 -9.02 -12.44
CA PHE A 507 8.54 -10.01 -13.05
C PHE A 507 8.51 -11.36 -12.33
N ASN A 508 8.72 -12.46 -13.07
CA ASN A 508 8.92 -13.79 -12.51
C ASN A 508 10.23 -13.84 -11.68
N PRO A 509 10.20 -14.24 -10.40
CA PRO A 509 11.40 -14.33 -9.56
C PRO A 509 12.34 -15.50 -9.94
N ILE A 510 11.90 -16.44 -10.77
CA ILE A 510 12.66 -17.63 -11.17
C ILE A 510 13.38 -17.42 -12.51
N ASP A 511 12.63 -17.14 -13.58
CA ASP A 511 13.19 -17.01 -14.94
C ASP A 511 13.44 -15.55 -15.38
N GLY A 512 12.85 -14.57 -14.69
CA GLY A 512 12.97 -13.14 -14.97
C GLY A 512 11.95 -12.57 -15.97
N ALA A 513 11.03 -13.37 -16.51
CA ALA A 513 10.04 -12.92 -17.48
C ALA A 513 9.18 -11.75 -16.94
N GLY A 514 9.07 -10.67 -17.71
CA GLY A 514 8.19 -9.53 -17.40
C GLY A 514 6.74 -9.80 -17.75
N ALA A 515 5.81 -9.31 -16.92
CA ALA A 515 4.37 -9.50 -17.08
C ALA A 515 3.56 -8.28 -16.60
N GLY A 516 2.25 -8.31 -16.86
CA GLY A 516 1.36 -7.17 -16.65
C GLY A 516 1.54 -6.08 -17.71
N GLY A 517 1.37 -4.82 -17.32
CA GLY A 517 1.63 -3.68 -18.19
C GLY A 517 3.10 -3.58 -18.60
N ASN A 518 3.37 -3.37 -19.89
CA ASN A 518 4.71 -3.01 -20.37
C ASN A 518 4.94 -1.49 -20.31
N ASN A 519 6.22 -1.08 -20.40
CA ASN A 519 6.64 0.32 -20.28
C ASN A 519 6.00 1.02 -19.06
N PHE A 520 6.15 0.39 -17.89
CA PHE A 520 5.40 0.75 -16.69
C PHE A 520 6.00 1.96 -15.96
N SER A 521 5.16 2.93 -15.62
CA SER A 521 5.58 4.24 -15.10
C SER A 521 6.28 4.17 -13.74
N TRP A 522 5.78 3.39 -12.75
CA TRP A 522 6.53 3.22 -11.50
C TRP A 522 7.88 2.53 -11.72
N THR A 523 7.99 1.64 -12.72
CA THR A 523 9.23 0.85 -12.91
C THR A 523 10.30 1.77 -13.48
N ALA A 524 9.93 2.60 -14.46
CA ALA A 524 10.74 3.71 -14.92
C ALA A 524 11.15 4.65 -13.78
N ALA A 525 10.20 5.07 -12.93
CA ALA A 525 10.45 5.98 -11.82
C ALA A 525 11.38 5.39 -10.75
N MET A 526 11.19 4.13 -10.32
CA MET A 526 12.06 3.49 -9.32
C MET A 526 13.47 3.25 -9.88
N CYS A 527 13.61 2.92 -11.16
CA CYS A 527 14.91 2.89 -11.83
C CYS A 527 15.62 4.25 -11.80
N LEU A 528 14.90 5.37 -12.02
CA LEU A 528 15.49 6.72 -11.87
C LEU A 528 15.91 6.99 -10.42
N MET A 529 15.08 6.62 -9.44
CA MET A 529 15.36 6.82 -8.01
C MET A 529 16.56 6.03 -7.49
N TRP A 530 16.79 4.80 -7.97
CA TRP A 530 17.97 4.01 -7.63
C TRP A 530 19.23 4.42 -8.40
N LEU A 531 19.08 4.94 -9.61
CA LEU A 531 20.22 5.26 -10.49
C LEU A 531 20.62 6.74 -10.46
N ASP A 532 20.03 7.57 -9.60
CA ASP A 532 20.50 8.94 -9.39
C ASP A 532 21.81 9.00 -8.58
N ARG A 533 22.68 9.94 -8.98
CA ARG A 533 24.03 10.10 -8.45
C ARG A 533 24.09 10.70 -7.04
N LYS A 534 22.99 11.24 -6.49
CA LYS A 534 23.01 11.85 -5.15
C LYS A 534 23.05 10.85 -3.99
N THR A 535 22.79 9.56 -4.22
CA THR A 535 22.74 8.54 -3.13
C THR A 535 23.98 7.66 -3.00
N GLU A 536 24.94 7.76 -3.92
CA GLU A 536 26.20 6.97 -3.90
C GLU A 536 27.36 7.69 -3.19
N GLY A 537 27.09 8.75 -2.41
CA GLY A 537 28.14 9.53 -1.75
C GLY A 537 27.67 10.51 -0.67
N GLN A 538 27.31 9.99 0.51
CA GLN A 538 27.49 10.64 1.81
C GLN A 538 27.93 9.59 2.84
#